data_AF-A0A966VJ01-F1
#
_entry.id   AF-A0A966VJ01-F1
#
_cell.length_a   1.000
_cell.length_b   1.000
_cell.length_c   1.000
_cell.angle_alpha   90.00
_cell.angle_beta   90.00
_cell.angle_gamma   90.00
#
_symmetry.space_group_name_H-M   'P 1'
#
loop_
_entity.id
_entity.type
_entity.pdbx_description
1 polymer ?
#
loop_
_entity_poly.entity_id
_entity_poly.type
_entity_poly.pdbx_seq_one_letter_code
_entity_poly.pdbx_strand_id
1 'polypeptide(L)'
;MRDLFERIHENKGPLGKWASQAEGYFVFPKLEGPISNRMKFKGKEVITWSINDYLGLANHPEIRKVDAEAALEYGSAYPMGARMMSGHTEVHEQLENELAAFVDKEAAYLLNFGYQGILST
;
A
#
# COMPACT_ATOMS: atom_id res chain seq x y z
N MET A 1 31.07 11.16 18.21
CA MET A 1 29.80 10.68 17.65
C MET A 1 30.16 9.51 16.74
N ARG A 2 29.68 8.28 16.99
CA ARG A 2 29.98 7.17 16.06
C ARG A 2 29.32 7.46 14.73
N ASP A 3 30.04 7.21 13.64
CA ASP A 3 29.51 7.40 12.30
C ASP A 3 28.33 6.44 12.07
N LEU A 4 27.29 6.92 11.36
CA LEU A 4 26.06 6.14 11.14
C LEU A 4 26.36 4.86 10.35
N PHE A 5 27.29 4.92 9.39
CA PHE A 5 27.68 3.78 8.56
C PHE A 5 28.59 2.82 9.32
N GLU A 6 29.50 3.34 10.15
CA GLU A 6 30.35 2.54 11.04
C GLU A 6 29.50 1.60 11.92
N ARG A 7 28.41 2.11 12.52
CA ARG A 7 27.47 1.28 13.30
C ARG A 7 26.86 0.14 12.48
N ILE A 8 26.48 0.40 11.22
CA ILE A 8 25.86 -0.60 10.34
C ILE A 8 26.89 -1.64 9.90
N HIS A 9 28.13 -1.22 9.61
CA HIS A 9 29.19 -2.14 9.20
C HIS A 9 29.59 -3.10 10.34
N GLU A 10 29.70 -2.59 11.57
CA GLU A 10 30.09 -3.38 12.74
C GLU A 10 28.96 -4.29 13.23
N ASN A 11 27.72 -3.80 13.26
CA ASN A 11 26.59 -4.55 13.80
C ASN A 11 25.29 -4.22 13.06
N LYS A 12 24.96 -5.04 12.07
CA LYS A 12 23.71 -4.96 11.30
C LYS A 12 22.45 -5.38 12.09
N GLY A 13 22.59 -5.69 13.38
CA GLY A 13 21.51 -6.10 14.25
C GLY A 13 20.96 -7.51 13.97
N PRO A 14 19.91 -7.92 14.70
CA PRO A 14 19.37 -9.27 14.64
C PRO A 14 18.83 -9.72 13.28
N LEU A 15 18.39 -8.78 12.44
CA LEU A 15 17.94 -9.06 11.07
C LEU A 15 19.08 -9.03 10.08
N GLY A 16 20.04 -8.11 10.27
CA GLY A 16 21.14 -7.93 9.34
C GLY A 16 22.11 -9.10 9.25
N LYS A 17 22.19 -9.94 10.29
CA LYS A 17 22.93 -11.23 10.22
C LYS A 17 22.36 -12.22 9.21
N TRP A 18 21.08 -12.08 8.84
CA TRP A 18 20.39 -12.94 7.87
C TRP A 18 20.21 -12.30 6.50
N ALA A 19 20.58 -11.02 6.34
CA ALA A 19 20.26 -10.25 5.14
C ALA A 19 20.69 -10.96 3.85
N SER A 20 21.92 -11.50 3.80
CA SER A 20 22.45 -12.18 2.61
C SER A 20 21.77 -13.52 2.28
N GLN A 21 21.10 -14.14 3.24
CA GLN A 21 20.43 -15.44 3.06
C GLN A 21 18.92 -15.28 2.84
N ALA A 22 18.34 -14.23 3.43
CA ALA A 22 16.91 -14.02 3.45
C ALA A 22 16.42 -13.28 2.19
N GLU A 23 17.24 -12.39 1.63
CA GLU A 23 16.85 -11.54 0.51
C GLU A 23 16.47 -12.34 -0.75
N GLY A 24 15.36 -11.96 -1.37
CA GLY A 24 14.83 -12.57 -2.59
C GLY A 24 14.06 -13.88 -2.36
N TYR A 25 14.09 -14.46 -1.17
CA TYR A 25 13.25 -15.62 -0.82
C TYR A 25 12.35 -15.36 0.38
N PHE A 26 12.92 -15.13 1.56
CA PHE A 26 12.17 -14.90 2.79
C PHE A 26 11.85 -13.42 3.02
N VAL A 27 12.74 -12.54 2.54
CA VAL A 27 12.61 -11.09 2.64
C VAL A 27 12.67 -10.53 1.21
N PHE A 28 11.74 -9.63 0.88
CA PHE A 28 11.57 -9.11 -0.49
C PHE A 28 11.42 -10.21 -1.56
N PRO A 29 10.50 -11.19 -1.40
CA PRO A 29 10.24 -12.16 -2.44
C PRO A 29 9.73 -11.46 -3.71
N LYS A 30 10.29 -11.85 -4.86
CA LYS A 30 9.86 -11.35 -6.17
C LYS A 30 8.76 -12.24 -6.72
N LEU A 31 7.52 -11.89 -6.41
CA LEU A 31 6.36 -12.49 -7.07
C LEU A 31 6.17 -11.85 -8.44
N GLU A 32 5.79 -12.67 -9.42
CA GLU A 32 5.65 -12.29 -10.81
C GLU A 32 4.23 -12.55 -11.30
N GLY A 33 3.76 -11.71 -12.23
CA GLY A 33 2.41 -11.77 -12.79
C GLY A 33 1.39 -10.92 -12.04
N PRO A 34 0.12 -10.95 -12.46
CA PRO A 34 -0.95 -10.21 -11.79
C PRO A 34 -1.19 -10.77 -10.37
N ILE A 35 -1.58 -9.90 -9.45
CA ILE A 35 -2.03 -10.29 -8.10
C ILE A 35 -3.15 -11.33 -8.19
N SER A 36 -2.95 -12.49 -7.58
CA SER A 36 -3.92 -13.59 -7.63
C SER A 36 -3.61 -14.64 -6.55
N ASN A 37 -4.56 -15.55 -6.32
CA ASN A 37 -4.36 -16.73 -5.47
C ASN A 37 -3.33 -17.72 -6.04
N ARG A 38 -2.93 -17.55 -7.30
CA ARG A 38 -1.78 -18.22 -7.92
C ARG A 38 -0.90 -17.22 -8.66
N MET A 39 0.37 -17.19 -8.31
CA MET A 39 1.36 -16.30 -8.91
C MET A 39 2.62 -17.09 -9.28
N LYS A 40 3.55 -16.43 -9.96
CA LYS A 40 4.86 -17.02 -10.23
C LYS A 40 5.88 -16.57 -9.19
N PHE A 41 6.71 -17.50 -8.74
CA PHE A 41 7.83 -17.23 -7.87
C PHE A 41 9.05 -18.01 -8.37
N LYS A 42 10.13 -17.31 -8.73
CA LYS A 42 11.32 -17.89 -9.36
C LYS A 42 10.96 -18.71 -10.60
N GLY A 43 10.09 -18.16 -11.45
CA GLY A 43 9.61 -18.79 -12.68
C GLY A 43 8.68 -19.99 -12.50
N LYS A 44 8.29 -20.36 -11.27
CA LYS A 44 7.38 -21.47 -10.99
C LYS A 44 6.02 -20.96 -10.52
N GLU A 45 4.94 -21.55 -11.00
CA GLU A 45 3.60 -21.28 -10.46
C GLU A 45 3.50 -21.81 -9.02
N VAL A 46 2.98 -20.98 -8.12
CA VAL A 46 2.78 -21.29 -6.71
C VAL A 46 1.42 -20.78 -6.24
N ILE A 47 0.88 -21.37 -5.18
CA ILE A 47 -0.28 -20.83 -4.47
C ILE A 47 0.18 -19.66 -3.59
N THR A 48 -0.52 -18.54 -3.65
CA THR A 48 -0.16 -17.32 -2.92
C THR A 48 -0.97 -17.22 -1.63
N TRP A 49 -0.29 -17.35 -0.48
CA TRP A 49 -0.87 -17.18 0.87
C TRP A 49 -0.34 -15.95 1.61
N SER A 50 0.43 -15.09 0.92
CA SER A 50 1.24 -14.03 1.52
C SER A 50 0.84 -12.62 1.08
N ILE A 51 -0.38 -12.46 0.56
CA ILE A 51 -0.92 -11.16 0.09
C ILE A 51 -2.24 -10.85 0.80
N ASN A 52 -2.57 -9.56 0.87
CA ASN A 52 -3.75 -9.06 1.57
C ASN A 52 -4.95 -8.84 0.62
N ASP A 53 -4.99 -9.52 -0.53
CA ASP A 53 -6.10 -9.42 -1.49
C ASP A 53 -7.23 -10.41 -1.15
N TYR A 54 -7.81 -10.25 0.05
CA TYR A 54 -8.74 -11.22 0.64
C TYR A 54 -9.99 -11.47 -0.20
N LEU A 55 -10.45 -10.44 -0.91
CA LEU A 55 -11.67 -10.47 -1.72
C LEU A 55 -11.37 -10.60 -3.23
N GLY A 56 -10.10 -10.66 -3.65
CA GLY A 56 -9.72 -10.69 -5.06
C GLY A 56 -10.01 -9.38 -5.80
N LEU A 57 -10.05 -8.25 -5.09
CA LEU A 57 -10.43 -6.96 -5.64
C LEU A 57 -9.28 -6.26 -6.36
N ALA A 58 -8.03 -6.63 -6.06
CA ALA A 58 -6.85 -5.97 -6.65
C ALA A 58 -6.82 -5.97 -8.18
N ASN A 59 -7.48 -6.95 -8.82
CA ASN A 59 -7.61 -7.04 -10.29
C ASN A 59 -9.05 -7.03 -10.78
N HIS A 60 -10.02 -6.64 -9.95
CA HIS A 60 -11.43 -6.62 -10.37
C HIS A 60 -11.62 -5.70 -11.59
N PRO A 61 -12.26 -6.15 -12.69
CA PRO A 61 -12.32 -5.39 -13.94
C PRO A 61 -12.92 -3.99 -13.79
N GLU A 62 -13.94 -3.85 -12.94
CA GLU A 62 -14.59 -2.58 -12.66
C GLU A 62 -13.67 -1.60 -11.93
N ILE A 63 -12.91 -2.07 -10.94
CA ILE A 63 -11.98 -1.23 -10.17
C ILE A 63 -10.87 -0.73 -11.10
N ARG A 64 -10.30 -1.63 -11.92
CA ARG A 64 -9.25 -1.27 -12.88
C ARG A 64 -9.73 -0.27 -13.93
N LYS A 65 -10.99 -0.37 -14.33
CA LYS A 65 -11.59 0.57 -15.27
C LYS A 65 -11.70 1.97 -14.65
N VAL A 66 -12.28 2.06 -13.45
CA VAL A 66 -12.46 3.34 -12.75
C VAL A 66 -11.11 4.00 -12.42
N ASP A 67 -10.11 3.22 -12.01
CA ASP A 67 -8.74 3.72 -11.77
C ASP A 67 -8.12 4.35 -13.03
N ALA A 68 -8.25 3.69 -14.19
CA ALA A 68 -7.77 4.22 -15.45
C ALA A 68 -8.52 5.48 -15.91
N GLU A 69 -9.84 5.52 -15.72
CA GLU A 69 -10.68 6.69 -16.04
C GLU A 69 -10.33 7.88 -15.15
N ALA A 70 -10.19 7.67 -13.83
CA ALA A 70 -9.79 8.70 -12.89
C ALA A 70 -8.39 9.25 -13.19
N ALA A 71 -7.44 8.40 -13.57
CA ALA A 71 -6.11 8.83 -13.98
C ALA A 71 -6.12 9.70 -15.25
N LEU A 72 -7.00 9.40 -16.21
CA LEU A 72 -7.18 10.21 -17.42
C LEU A 72 -7.87 11.55 -17.13
N GLU A 73 -8.84 11.55 -16.22
CA GLU A 73 -9.62 12.74 -15.86
C GLU A 73 -8.83 13.73 -15.01
N TYR A 74 -8.19 13.25 -13.94
CA TYR A 74 -7.57 14.10 -12.92
C TYR A 74 -6.05 14.23 -13.08
N GLY A 75 -5.41 13.28 -13.78
CA GLY A 75 -3.95 13.17 -13.80
C GLY A 75 -3.37 12.79 -12.44
N SER A 76 -2.04 12.72 -12.36
CA SER A 76 -1.34 12.18 -11.17
C SER A 76 -1.17 13.17 -10.02
N ALA A 77 -1.44 14.45 -10.25
CA ALA A 77 -1.11 15.53 -9.32
C ALA A 77 -2.33 16.19 -8.68
N TYR A 78 -3.52 16.01 -9.25
CA TYR A 78 -4.75 16.58 -8.71
C TYR A 78 -5.10 15.93 -7.36
N PRO A 79 -5.67 16.67 -6.39
CA PRO A 79 -5.93 18.12 -6.37
C PRO A 79 -4.73 18.98 -5.90
N MET A 80 -3.54 18.40 -5.68
CA MET A 80 -2.31 19.05 -5.17
C MET A 80 -2.53 19.97 -3.95
N GLY A 81 -2.23 19.45 -2.77
CA GLY A 81 -2.20 20.24 -1.54
C GLY A 81 -2.60 19.44 -0.31
N ALA A 82 -2.45 20.04 0.86
CA ALA A 82 -3.00 19.46 2.09
C ALA A 82 -4.53 19.53 2.07
N ARG A 83 -5.20 18.57 2.72
CA ARG A 83 -6.66 18.56 2.90
C ARG A 83 -7.21 19.81 3.60
N MET A 84 -6.42 20.44 4.48
CA MET A 84 -6.78 21.73 5.11
C MET A 84 -6.64 22.94 4.19
N MET A 85 -6.06 22.78 3.00
CA MET A 85 -5.79 23.84 2.04
C MET A 85 -6.51 23.54 0.71
N SER A 86 -5.78 23.44 -0.39
CA SER A 86 -6.32 23.18 -1.74
C SER A 86 -6.58 21.70 -2.05
N GLY A 87 -6.22 20.78 -1.15
CA GLY A 87 -6.21 19.34 -1.44
C GLY A 87 -7.54 18.62 -1.18
N HIS A 88 -8.61 19.31 -0.81
CA HIS A 88 -9.91 18.72 -0.50
C HIS A 88 -10.86 18.82 -1.68
N THR A 89 -11.60 17.74 -1.96
CA THR A 89 -12.52 17.65 -3.11
C THR A 89 -13.82 16.97 -2.68
N GLU A 90 -14.87 17.15 -3.47
CA GLU A 90 -16.18 16.51 -3.26
C GLU A 90 -16.07 14.97 -3.21
N VAL A 91 -15.19 14.37 -4.01
CA VAL A 91 -14.95 12.91 -4.00
C VAL A 91 -14.37 12.43 -2.68
N HIS A 92 -13.55 13.24 -2.00
CA HIS A 92 -13.07 12.91 -0.65
C HIS A 92 -14.22 12.91 0.36
N GLU A 93 -15.06 13.95 0.34
CA GLU A 93 -16.23 14.05 1.23
C GLU A 93 -17.22 12.90 0.99
N GLN A 94 -17.47 12.57 -0.28
CA GLN A 94 -18.32 11.45 -0.67
C GLN A 94 -17.80 10.14 -0.06
N LEU A 95 -16.52 9.82 -0.26
CA LEU A 95 -15.93 8.59 0.27
C LEU A 95 -15.98 8.55 1.81
N GLU A 96 -15.72 9.69 2.48
CA GLU A 96 -15.81 9.80 3.94
C GLU A 96 -17.22 9.50 4.45
N ASN A 97 -18.25 10.05 3.80
CA ASN A 97 -19.65 9.78 4.14
C ASN A 97 -20.05 8.32 3.88
N GLU A 98 -19.66 7.76 2.73
CA GLU A 98 -19.93 6.36 2.38
C GLU A 98 -19.27 5.38 3.35
N LEU A 99 -18.01 5.65 3.74
CA LEU A 99 -17.28 4.83 4.71
C LEU A 99 -17.89 4.93 6.11
N ALA A 100 -18.28 6.12 6.56
CA ALA A 100 -18.95 6.32 7.84
C ALA A 100 -20.27 5.53 7.90
N ALA A 101 -21.07 5.60 6.84
CA ALA A 101 -22.31 4.85 6.71
C ALA A 101 -22.06 3.33 6.68
N PHE A 102 -21.04 2.88 5.94
CA PHE A 102 -20.70 1.46 5.79
C PHE A 102 -20.33 0.80 7.13
N VAL A 103 -19.67 1.53 8.04
CA VAL A 103 -19.22 1.03 9.35
C VAL A 103 -20.08 1.49 10.52
N ASP A 104 -21.25 2.08 10.25
CA ASP A 104 -22.21 2.59 11.23
C ASP A 104 -21.56 3.56 12.26
N LYS A 105 -20.96 4.64 11.73
CA LYS A 105 -20.35 5.73 12.50
C LYS A 105 -20.87 7.09 12.06
N GLU A 106 -20.82 8.04 12.98
CA GLU A 106 -21.28 9.42 12.74
C GLU A 106 -20.45 10.15 11.67
N ALA A 107 -19.16 9.84 11.58
CA ALA A 107 -18.23 10.42 10.61
C ALA A 107 -17.03 9.49 10.36
N ALA A 108 -16.36 9.69 9.23
CA ALA A 108 -15.07 9.12 8.92
C ALA A 108 -14.17 10.20 8.32
N TYR A 109 -12.86 9.97 8.33
CA TYR A 109 -11.89 10.88 7.74
C TYR A 109 -10.85 10.10 6.95
N LEU A 110 -10.57 10.53 5.72
CA LEU A 110 -9.63 9.85 4.83
C LEU A 110 -8.19 10.29 5.12
N LEU A 111 -7.29 9.30 5.20
CA LEU A 111 -5.86 9.48 5.38
C LEU A 111 -5.10 8.74 4.27
N ASN A 112 -3.83 9.09 4.05
CA ASN A 112 -3.07 8.53 2.93
C ASN A 112 -2.80 7.02 3.07
N PHE A 113 -2.64 6.52 4.31
CA PHE A 113 -2.43 5.10 4.61
C PHE A 113 -2.66 4.79 6.09
N GLY A 114 -2.93 3.53 6.42
CA GLY A 114 -3.37 3.11 7.76
C GLY A 114 -2.43 3.46 8.92
N TYR A 115 -1.11 3.36 8.73
CA TYR A 115 -0.14 3.70 9.79
C TYR A 115 -0.23 5.18 10.20
N GLN A 116 -0.47 6.08 9.25
CA GLN A 116 -0.70 7.50 9.54
C GLN A 116 -1.94 7.66 10.45
N GLY A 117 -3.00 6.91 10.19
CA GLY A 117 -4.23 6.94 11.01
C GLY A 117 -4.12 6.31 12.39
N ILE A 118 -3.00 5.68 12.73
CA ILE A 118 -2.74 5.18 14.09
C ILE A 118 -1.84 6.15 14.86
N LEU A 119 -0.90 6.82 14.19
CA LEU A 119 0.13 7.63 14.85
C LEU A 119 -0.06 9.13 14.74
N SER A 120 -0.96 9.62 13.89
CA SER A 120 -1.12 11.05 13.58
C SER A 120 -2.52 11.59 13.86
N THR A 121 -3.36 10.83 14.55
CA THR A 121 -4.72 11.17 15.01
C THR A 121 -4.83 10.89 16.49
#